data_AF-A0A9D4USP3-F1
#
_entry.id   AF-A0A9D4USP3-F1
#
_cell.length_a   1.000
_cell.length_b   1.000
_cell.length_c   1.000
_cell.angle_alpha   90.00
_cell.angle_beta   90.00
_cell.angle_gamma   90.00
#
_symmetry.space_group_name_H-M   'P 1'
#
loop_
_entity.id
_entity.type
_entity.pdbx_description
1 polymer ?
#
loop_
_entity_poly.entity_id
_entity_poly.type
_entity_poly.pdbx_seq_one_letter_code
_entity_poly.pdbx_strand_id
1 'polypeptide(L)'
;MSILSGAYAWPHQGELATCLKIVSCRRRPRPRFYSNLALVTPVRASSSFSLALIATVSNPETVEEVSQQAANAVDRAVQEGKSRQLLNFLLPVDQRQFNYLDTEPRDYPCSIRDEFMACCKVTTSILKRLNNRDGNEEILVKRIGELENEMDPVAALYPLDKSIAAIVFPIAETLKQIKSILQSEVKRPTLIVNPQWRSSGQIVSDFGFGPWKRQAEEFLNSFEPTYVLLEQRIGEASNVVAGSSGGVVRLLKCFPEDWHVYLMAGDGTSDLIGRQAQQPTYQELERLVEEARKTIPWKGSPRMLGGSEPPPPPLPKSLAKPLTEYEIKQMDKAELRRALMALKLPTSGRLEILQERLKEAQVKAES
;
A
#
# COMPACT_ATOMS: atom_id res chain seq x y z
N MET A 1 19.25 -14.74 69.12
CA MET A 1 20.52 -15.04 68.44
C MET A 1 20.82 -13.89 67.48
N SER A 2 21.88 -13.16 67.84
CA SER A 2 22.77 -12.26 67.12
C SER A 2 22.49 -11.79 65.68
N ILE A 3 22.31 -10.46 65.46
CA ILE A 3 23.26 -9.40 64.97
C ILE A 3 23.66 -9.59 63.48
N LEU A 4 23.49 -8.67 62.51
CA LEU A 4 24.01 -7.29 62.30
C LEU A 4 23.25 -6.69 61.08
N SER A 5 22.60 -5.52 61.15
CA SER A 5 23.13 -4.13 61.15
C SER A 5 23.66 -3.63 59.80
N GLY A 6 23.14 -2.49 59.34
CA GLY A 6 23.69 -1.72 58.24
C GLY A 6 22.84 -0.49 57.90
N ALA A 7 22.85 0.50 58.79
CA ALA A 7 22.27 1.82 58.57
C ALA A 7 23.23 2.72 57.76
N TYR A 8 22.71 3.68 56.99
CA TYR A 8 23.25 5.04 56.97
C TYR A 8 22.16 6.06 56.62
N ALA A 9 22.35 7.24 57.18
CA ALA A 9 21.38 8.29 57.46
C ALA A 9 21.71 9.57 56.66
N TRP A 10 20.67 10.20 56.08
CA TRP A 10 20.43 11.66 55.93
C TRP A 10 21.38 12.51 55.03
N PRO A 11 21.05 13.79 54.66
CA PRO A 11 19.86 14.62 54.95
C PRO A 11 19.21 15.39 53.76
N HIS A 12 18.12 16.07 54.15
CA HIS A 12 17.26 17.06 53.50
C HIS A 12 17.91 18.37 52.96
N GLN A 13 17.15 18.96 52.02
CA GLN A 13 16.82 20.40 51.79
C GLN A 13 17.92 21.45 51.51
N GLY A 14 17.69 22.22 50.44
CA GLY A 14 18.30 23.53 50.19
C GLY A 14 17.64 24.24 49.00
N GLU A 15 16.97 25.34 49.30
CA GLU A 15 16.16 26.20 48.42
C GLU A 15 16.95 27.06 47.40
N LEU A 16 16.24 27.44 46.33
CA LEU A 16 16.16 28.74 45.66
C LEU A 16 17.44 29.59 45.46
N ALA A 17 17.75 29.91 44.20
CA ALA A 17 18.04 31.30 43.80
C ALA A 17 18.03 31.48 42.27
N THR A 18 16.96 32.11 41.81
CA THR A 18 16.81 32.85 40.57
C THR A 18 17.90 33.93 40.45
N CYS A 19 18.60 34.01 39.32
CA CYS A 19 19.37 35.21 38.98
C CYS A 19 19.21 35.53 37.49
N LEU A 20 18.17 36.33 37.20
CA LEU A 20 18.12 37.17 36.01
C LEU A 20 19.31 38.14 36.04
N LYS A 21 20.16 38.10 35.01
CA LYS A 21 21.00 39.24 34.64
C LYS A 21 20.48 39.85 33.35
N ILE A 22 19.67 40.87 33.52
CA ILE A 22 19.38 41.90 32.52
C ILE A 22 20.66 42.73 32.37
N VAL A 23 21.29 42.70 31.21
CA VAL A 23 22.33 43.66 30.83
C VAL A 23 21.75 44.63 29.81
N SER A 24 21.65 45.87 30.27
CA SER A 24 21.26 47.06 29.54
C SER A 24 22.19 47.36 28.36
N CYS A 25 21.55 47.57 27.20
CA CYS A 25 21.73 48.69 26.27
C CYS A 25 23.14 49.31 26.14
N ARG A 26 23.84 49.00 25.04
CA ARG A 26 24.80 49.94 24.41
C ARG A 26 24.43 50.17 22.95
N ARG A 27 23.98 51.39 22.67
CA ARG A 27 23.80 51.98 21.34
C ARG A 27 25.15 52.16 20.63
N ARG A 28 25.19 51.87 19.33
CA ARG A 28 25.89 52.56 18.20
C ARG A 28 26.17 51.53 17.07
N PRO A 29 26.41 51.94 15.81
CA PRO A 29 25.82 53.00 15.00
C PRO A 29 25.19 52.43 13.69
N ARG A 30 24.34 53.23 13.03
CA ARG A 30 23.74 52.90 11.72
C ARG A 30 24.82 52.81 10.62
N PRO A 31 24.86 51.75 9.80
CA PRO A 31 25.55 51.79 8.52
C PRO A 31 24.64 52.37 7.42
N ARG A 32 25.29 53.06 6.50
CA ARG A 32 24.75 53.87 5.41
C ARG A 32 23.98 53.03 4.39
N PHE A 33 22.90 53.61 3.89
CA PHE A 33 22.22 53.22 2.66
C PHE A 33 23.24 53.20 1.50
N TYR A 34 23.47 52.04 0.91
CA TYR A 34 23.98 51.92 -0.45
C TYR A 34 22.83 51.45 -1.34
N SER A 35 22.34 52.39 -2.14
CA SER A 35 21.46 52.17 -3.27
C SER A 35 22.24 51.45 -4.37
N ASN A 36 22.06 50.13 -4.50
CA ASN A 36 22.46 49.40 -5.69
C ASN A 36 21.25 49.25 -6.61
N LEU A 37 21.28 49.97 -7.73
CA LEU A 37 20.47 49.68 -8.90
C LEU A 37 20.81 48.27 -9.38
N ALA A 38 19.91 47.31 -9.15
CA ALA A 38 19.92 46.06 -9.88
C ALA A 38 19.11 46.24 -11.17
N LEU A 39 19.79 46.09 -12.31
CA LEU A 39 19.19 45.90 -13.61
C LEU A 39 18.25 44.68 -13.55
N VAL A 40 16.95 44.95 -13.55
CA VAL A 40 15.90 43.94 -13.69
C VAL A 40 15.92 43.44 -15.13
N THR A 41 16.54 42.30 -15.37
CA THR A 41 16.33 41.52 -16.59
C THR A 41 14.92 40.91 -16.54
N PRO A 42 14.07 41.09 -17.55
CA PRO A 42 12.74 40.49 -17.56
C PRO A 42 12.86 38.96 -17.65
N VAL A 43 12.46 38.27 -16.57
CA VAL A 43 12.21 36.83 -16.60
C VAL A 43 11.07 36.60 -17.57
N ARG A 44 11.38 35.89 -18.65
CA ARG A 44 10.47 35.46 -19.70
C ARG A 44 9.45 34.49 -19.08
N ALA A 45 8.34 35.01 -18.57
CA ALA A 45 7.20 34.22 -18.14
C ALA A 45 6.54 33.59 -19.39
N SER A 46 7.05 32.43 -19.80
CA SER A 46 6.38 31.54 -20.74
C SER A 46 5.67 30.46 -19.93
N SER A 47 4.67 30.86 -19.13
CA SER A 47 3.75 29.91 -18.51
C SER A 47 2.61 29.63 -19.49
N SER A 48 2.90 28.78 -20.47
CA SER A 48 1.84 28.02 -21.12
C SER A 48 1.34 27.01 -20.08
N PHE A 49 0.39 27.44 -19.24
CA PHE A 49 -0.47 26.51 -18.52
C PHE A 49 -1.28 25.79 -19.58
N SER A 50 -0.72 24.68 -20.05
CA SER A 50 -1.48 23.69 -20.80
C SER A 50 -2.53 23.18 -19.84
N LEU A 51 -3.77 23.64 -20.00
CA LEU A 51 -4.96 22.96 -19.52
C LEU A 51 -5.02 21.61 -20.24
N ALA A 52 -4.11 20.72 -19.88
CA ALA A 52 -4.22 19.32 -20.23
C ALA A 52 -5.59 18.89 -19.71
N LEU A 53 -6.40 18.29 -20.60
CA LEU A 53 -7.58 17.53 -20.22
C LEU A 53 -7.22 16.78 -18.93
N ILE A 54 -7.89 17.09 -17.82
CA ILE A 54 -7.69 16.35 -16.57
C ILE A 54 -8.21 14.95 -16.88
N ALA A 55 -7.29 14.08 -17.29
CA ALA A 55 -7.57 12.69 -17.53
C ALA A 55 -8.07 12.14 -16.21
N THR A 56 -9.35 11.79 -16.16
CA THR A 56 -9.98 11.20 -14.98
C THR A 56 -9.18 9.96 -14.60
N VAL A 57 -8.62 9.96 -13.39
CA VAL A 57 -7.79 8.84 -12.90
C VAL A 57 -8.68 7.62 -12.72
N SER A 58 -8.50 6.60 -13.56
CA SER A 58 -9.24 5.34 -13.51
C SER A 58 -8.80 4.46 -12.34
N ASN A 59 -9.71 3.59 -11.87
CA ASN A 59 -9.39 2.49 -10.97
C ASN A 59 -8.32 1.59 -11.64
N PRO A 60 -7.16 1.37 -11.02
CA PRO A 60 -6.13 0.53 -11.62
C PRO A 60 -6.54 -0.94 -11.60
N GLU A 61 -6.33 -1.61 -12.74
CA GLU A 61 -6.67 -3.01 -12.96
C GLU A 61 -5.47 -3.94 -12.78
N THR A 62 -4.25 -3.40 -12.81
CA THR A 62 -3.00 -4.15 -12.72
C THR A 62 -2.01 -3.53 -11.73
N VAL A 63 -1.04 -4.32 -11.29
CA VAL A 63 0.04 -3.87 -10.40
C VAL A 63 0.94 -2.85 -11.11
N GLU A 64 1.12 -3.03 -12.41
CA GLU A 64 1.86 -2.15 -13.29
C GLU A 64 1.19 -0.78 -13.37
N GLU A 65 -0.13 -0.74 -13.53
CA GLU A 65 -0.91 0.50 -13.48
C GLU A 65 -0.83 1.19 -12.14
N VAL A 66 -0.95 0.45 -11.03
CA VAL A 66 -0.75 1.00 -9.68
C VAL A 66 0.63 1.63 -9.56
N SER A 67 1.68 0.91 -9.99
CA SER A 67 3.05 1.41 -9.93
C SER A 67 3.23 2.67 -10.77
N GLN A 68 2.62 2.72 -11.96
CA GLN A 68 2.69 3.86 -12.86
C GLN A 68 1.92 5.07 -12.32
N GLN A 69 0.68 4.87 -11.87
CA GLN A 69 -0.15 5.92 -11.30
C GLN A 69 0.49 6.50 -10.04
N ALA A 70 1.01 5.66 -9.15
CA ALA A 70 1.70 6.09 -7.94
C ALA A 70 2.98 6.87 -8.26
N ALA A 71 3.81 6.41 -9.20
CA ALA A 71 5.00 7.13 -9.63
C ALA A 71 4.64 8.51 -10.21
N ASN A 72 3.62 8.59 -11.07
CA ASN A 72 3.16 9.86 -11.63
C ASN A 72 2.62 10.82 -10.55
N ALA A 73 1.90 10.30 -9.55
CA ALA A 73 1.39 11.09 -8.44
C ALA A 73 2.53 11.65 -7.57
N VAL A 74 3.55 10.82 -7.29
CA VAL A 74 4.75 11.22 -6.54
C VAL A 74 5.53 12.29 -7.30
N ASP A 75 5.77 12.12 -8.59
CA ASP A 75 6.50 13.09 -9.41
C ASP A 75 5.78 14.45 -9.41
N ARG A 76 4.47 14.47 -9.63
CA ARG A 76 3.65 15.70 -9.52
C ARG A 76 3.73 16.33 -8.14
N ALA A 77 3.63 15.54 -7.07
CA ALA A 77 3.72 16.04 -5.71
C ALA A 77 5.11 16.65 -5.42
N VAL A 78 6.20 16.02 -5.90
CA VAL A 78 7.56 16.57 -5.79
C VAL A 78 7.69 17.89 -6.55
N GLN A 79 7.13 17.97 -7.76
CA GLN A 79 7.14 19.20 -8.58
C GLN A 79 6.39 20.35 -7.89
N GLU A 80 5.33 20.06 -7.12
CA GLU A 80 4.63 21.03 -6.26
C GLU A 80 5.32 21.28 -4.91
N GLY A 81 6.52 20.75 -4.70
CA GLY A 81 7.33 20.98 -3.49
C GLY A 81 6.94 20.12 -2.29
N LYS A 82 6.13 19.06 -2.47
CA LYS A 82 5.78 18.12 -1.41
C LYS A 82 6.95 17.17 -1.15
N SER A 83 7.57 17.31 0.03
CA SER A 83 8.74 16.51 0.43
C SER A 83 8.41 15.27 1.28
N ARG A 84 7.21 15.21 1.88
CA ARG A 84 6.76 14.09 2.72
C ARG A 84 5.46 13.56 2.16
N GLN A 85 5.47 12.30 1.75
CA GLN A 85 4.39 11.72 0.98
C GLN A 85 4.01 10.35 1.53
N LEU A 86 2.71 10.08 1.59
CA LEU A 86 2.14 8.81 2.01
C LEU A 86 1.62 8.07 0.78
N LEU A 87 2.11 6.83 0.62
CA LEU A 87 1.61 5.86 -0.34
C LEU A 87 0.95 4.70 0.40
N ASN A 88 -0.23 4.30 -0.02
CA ASN A 88 -0.89 3.10 0.46
C ASN A 88 -1.61 2.44 -0.71
N PHE A 89 -1.40 1.15 -0.95
CA PHE A 89 -2.01 0.46 -2.08
C PHE A 89 -2.32 -0.99 -1.77
N LEU A 90 -3.24 -1.60 -2.52
CA LEU A 90 -3.54 -3.02 -2.39
C LEU A 90 -2.33 -3.83 -2.86
N LEU A 91 -1.91 -4.78 -2.03
CA LEU A 91 -0.75 -5.62 -2.31
C LEU A 91 -1.16 -6.79 -3.21
N PRO A 92 -0.34 -7.15 -4.21
CA PRO A 92 -0.59 -8.30 -5.09
C PRO A 92 -0.18 -9.60 -4.40
N VAL A 93 -0.97 -9.98 -3.40
CA VAL A 93 -0.82 -11.23 -2.64
C VAL A 93 -2.07 -12.09 -2.81
N ASP A 94 -1.97 -13.38 -2.46
CA ASP A 94 -3.07 -14.35 -2.50
C ASP A 94 -3.69 -14.53 -3.90
N GLN A 95 -4.93 -14.10 -4.11
CA GLN A 95 -5.57 -14.11 -5.42
C GLN A 95 -5.23 -12.87 -6.25
N ARG A 96 -4.85 -11.76 -5.61
CA ARG A 96 -4.54 -10.49 -6.28
C ARG A 96 -3.23 -10.52 -7.08
N GLN A 97 -2.37 -11.51 -6.86
CA GLN A 97 -1.22 -11.76 -7.75
C GLN A 97 -1.63 -12.31 -9.11
N PHE A 98 -2.82 -12.92 -9.24
CA PHE A 98 -3.35 -13.47 -10.50
C PHE A 98 -4.43 -12.58 -11.08
N ASN A 99 -5.33 -12.07 -10.23
CA ASN A 99 -6.39 -11.15 -10.60
C ASN A 99 -6.45 -10.00 -9.60
N TYR A 100 -5.84 -8.86 -9.94
CA TYR A 100 -5.79 -7.71 -9.06
C TYR A 100 -7.18 -7.09 -8.80
N LEU A 101 -8.17 -7.37 -9.67
CA LEU A 101 -9.56 -6.95 -9.53
C LEU A 101 -10.38 -7.85 -8.60
N ASP A 102 -9.79 -8.92 -8.07
CA ASP A 102 -10.48 -9.81 -7.14
C ASP A 102 -10.91 -9.06 -5.88
N THR A 103 -12.19 -9.27 -5.53
CA THR A 103 -12.86 -8.67 -4.38
C THR A 103 -13.38 -9.71 -3.41
N GLU A 104 -13.02 -10.99 -3.56
CA GLU A 104 -13.42 -12.03 -2.62
C GLU A 104 -12.73 -11.84 -1.26
N PRO A 105 -13.40 -12.19 -0.14
CA PRO A 105 -12.78 -12.13 1.17
C PRO A 105 -11.65 -13.14 1.23
N ARG A 106 -10.56 -12.78 1.91
CA ARG A 106 -9.42 -13.67 2.09
C ARG A 106 -9.78 -14.74 3.12
N ASP A 107 -9.93 -15.99 2.67
CA ASP A 107 -10.16 -17.13 3.56
C ASP A 107 -8.92 -17.48 4.39
N TYR A 108 -7.71 -17.21 3.86
CA TYR A 108 -6.45 -17.41 4.56
C TYR A 108 -5.50 -16.24 4.26
N PRO A 109 -5.15 -15.40 5.25
CA PRO A 109 -4.23 -14.30 5.02
C PRO A 109 -2.83 -14.85 4.72
N CYS A 110 -2.18 -14.31 3.67
CA CYS A 110 -0.75 -14.56 3.44
C CYS A 110 0.11 -14.12 4.62
N SER A 111 1.36 -14.62 4.65
CA SER A 111 2.28 -14.25 5.70
C SER A 111 2.67 -12.77 5.59
N ILE A 112 2.91 -12.12 6.73
CA ILE A 112 3.38 -10.71 6.78
C ILE A 112 4.67 -10.54 5.97
N ARG A 113 5.52 -11.58 5.93
CA ARG A 113 6.74 -11.60 5.12
C ARG A 113 6.42 -11.50 3.63
N ASP A 114 5.41 -12.22 3.15
CA ASP A 114 5.02 -12.19 1.73
C ASP A 114 4.39 -10.84 1.36
N GLU A 115 3.54 -10.27 2.23
CA GLU A 115 3.01 -8.92 2.06
C GLU A 115 4.13 -7.88 1.98
N PHE A 116 5.10 -7.97 2.90
CA PHE A 116 6.26 -7.10 2.91
C PHE A 116 7.09 -7.21 1.63
N MET A 117 7.36 -8.43 1.16
CA MET A 117 8.12 -8.66 -0.06
C MET A 117 7.36 -8.15 -1.30
N ALA A 118 6.04 -8.35 -1.35
CA ALA A 118 5.19 -7.79 -2.40
C ALA A 118 5.24 -6.26 -2.39
N CYS A 119 5.13 -5.64 -1.22
CA CYS A 119 5.22 -4.19 -1.07
C CYS A 119 6.57 -3.64 -1.51
N CYS A 120 7.68 -4.30 -1.14
CA CYS A 120 9.01 -3.94 -1.61
C CYS A 120 9.15 -4.01 -3.13
N LYS A 121 8.57 -5.04 -3.77
CA LYS A 121 8.60 -5.18 -5.24
C LYS A 121 7.84 -4.05 -5.94
N VAL A 122 6.63 -3.74 -5.48
CA VAL A 122 5.82 -2.63 -6.04
C VAL A 122 6.53 -1.30 -5.81
N THR A 123 7.06 -1.06 -4.61
CA THR A 123 7.83 0.16 -4.29
C THR A 123 9.08 0.29 -5.15
N THR A 124 9.79 -0.81 -5.40
CA THR A 124 10.95 -0.85 -6.31
C THR A 124 10.54 -0.44 -7.72
N SER A 125 9.41 -0.95 -8.22
CA SER A 125 8.85 -0.55 -9.54
C SER A 125 8.54 0.94 -9.59
N ILE A 126 7.92 1.50 -8.54
CA ILE A 126 7.64 2.94 -8.41
C ILE A 126 8.94 3.76 -8.44
N LEU A 127 9.93 3.40 -7.62
CA LEU A 127 11.21 4.12 -7.54
C LEU A 127 11.99 4.07 -8.86
N LYS A 128 12.01 2.93 -9.54
CA LYS A 128 12.63 2.80 -10.88
C LYS A 128 11.99 3.74 -11.90
N ARG A 129 10.66 3.87 -11.88
CA ARG A 129 9.93 4.79 -12.76
C ARG A 129 10.24 6.25 -12.44
N LEU A 130 10.29 6.61 -11.16
CA LEU A 130 10.63 7.96 -10.73
C LEU A 130 12.03 8.41 -11.16
N ASN A 131 12.99 7.49 -11.21
CA ASN A 131 14.35 7.85 -11.62
C ASN A 131 14.54 7.94 -13.15
N ASN A 132 13.47 7.81 -13.96
CA ASN A 132 13.47 7.96 -15.42
C ASN A 132 14.64 7.23 -16.13
N ARG A 133 15.10 6.11 -15.58
CA ARG A 133 16.20 5.30 -16.12
C ARG A 133 15.63 3.97 -16.59
N ASP A 134 16.15 3.48 -17.71
CA ASP A 134 15.73 2.25 -18.41
C ASP A 134 15.77 1.00 -17.52
N GLY A 135 14.84 0.86 -16.57
CA GLY A 135 14.46 -0.33 -15.79
C GLY A 135 15.55 -1.04 -14.96
N ASN A 136 16.83 -0.74 -15.16
CA ASN A 136 17.95 -1.60 -14.79
C ASN A 136 18.77 -1.05 -13.63
N GLU A 137 18.34 0.08 -13.05
CA GLU A 137 19.01 0.62 -11.88
C GLU A 137 18.65 -0.18 -10.63
N GLU A 138 19.67 -0.51 -9.85
CA GLU A 138 19.52 -1.27 -8.62
C GLU A 138 18.95 -0.38 -7.52
N ILE A 139 17.93 -0.89 -6.81
CA ILE A 139 17.37 -0.23 -5.64
C ILE A 139 18.00 -0.86 -4.40
N LEU A 140 18.67 -0.03 -3.61
CA LEU A 140 19.27 -0.42 -2.35
C LEU A 140 18.17 -0.64 -1.31
N VAL A 141 18.10 -1.85 -0.76
CA VAL A 141 17.17 -2.20 0.32
C VAL A 141 17.97 -2.26 1.62
N LYS A 142 17.64 -1.39 2.57
CA LYS A 142 18.21 -1.39 3.93
C LYS A 142 17.10 -1.73 4.92
N ARG A 143 17.27 -2.79 5.71
CA ARG A 143 16.36 -3.11 6.82
C ARG A 143 16.39 -2.00 7.88
N ILE A 144 15.23 -1.68 8.41
CA ILE A 144 15.02 -0.73 9.50
C ILE A 144 14.35 -1.50 10.62
N GLY A 145 14.81 -1.33 11.87
CA GLY A 145 14.35 -2.11 13.00
C GLY A 145 15.32 -1.97 14.17
N GLU A 146 15.00 -2.60 15.30
CA GLU A 146 15.98 -2.71 16.38
C GLU A 146 17.11 -3.65 15.96
N LEU A 147 18.36 -3.29 16.29
CA LEU A 147 19.55 -4.09 15.95
C LEU A 147 19.48 -5.53 16.51
N GLU A 148 18.72 -5.72 17.59
CA GLU A 148 18.53 -7.02 18.24
C GLU A 148 17.32 -7.79 17.68
N ASN A 149 16.49 -7.14 16.84
CA ASN A 149 15.25 -7.69 16.31
C ASN A 149 15.15 -7.49 14.79
N GLU A 150 16.06 -8.14 14.04
CA GLU A 150 16.08 -8.16 12.55
C GLU A 150 14.83 -8.80 11.91
N MET A 151 13.86 -9.22 12.71
CA MET A 151 12.65 -9.91 12.27
C MET A 151 11.54 -8.95 11.80
N ASP A 152 11.63 -7.66 12.12
CA ASP A 152 10.57 -6.73 11.75
C ASP A 152 10.55 -6.46 10.24
N PRO A 153 9.39 -6.56 9.59
CA PRO A 153 9.25 -6.43 8.14
C PRO A 153 9.26 -4.95 7.75
N VAL A 154 10.31 -4.20 8.08
CA VAL A 154 10.46 -2.78 7.72
C VAL A 154 11.75 -2.57 6.94
N ALA A 155 11.69 -1.76 5.90
CA ALA A 155 12.86 -1.42 5.10
C ALA A 155 12.80 0.02 4.58
N ALA A 156 13.97 0.63 4.41
CA ALA A 156 14.14 1.79 3.55
C ALA A 156 14.75 1.38 2.22
N LEU A 157 14.11 1.83 1.16
CA LEU A 157 14.51 1.64 -0.22
C LEU A 157 15.04 2.97 -0.78
N TYR A 158 16.17 2.88 -1.49
CA TYR A 158 16.81 4.04 -2.11
C TYR A 158 17.25 3.70 -3.54
N PRO A 159 17.10 4.61 -4.51
CA PRO A 159 17.95 4.58 -5.69
C PRO A 159 19.42 4.80 -5.30
N LEU A 160 20.36 4.44 -6.18
CA LEU A 160 21.80 4.58 -5.93
C LEU A 160 22.23 6.01 -5.61
N ASP A 161 21.62 6.99 -6.27
CA ASP A 161 21.85 8.42 -6.04
C ASP A 161 21.21 8.96 -4.76
N LYS A 162 20.38 8.14 -4.08
CA LYS A 162 19.63 8.49 -2.87
C LYS A 162 18.77 9.76 -3.03
N SER A 163 18.32 10.04 -4.25
CA SER A 163 17.48 11.19 -4.62
C SER A 163 16.14 11.19 -3.89
N ILE A 164 15.59 10.01 -3.60
CA ILE A 164 14.35 9.78 -2.86
C ILE A 164 14.55 8.65 -1.85
N ALA A 165 13.80 8.68 -0.74
CA ALA A 165 13.78 7.60 0.24
C ALA A 165 12.37 7.04 0.37
N ALA A 166 12.20 5.71 0.32
CA ALA A 166 10.90 5.07 0.57
C ALA A 166 10.99 4.14 1.77
N ILE A 167 10.17 4.37 2.77
CA ILE A 167 10.11 3.58 4.00
C ILE A 167 8.89 2.68 3.91
N VAL A 168 9.14 1.39 3.72
CA VAL A 168 8.14 0.36 3.46
C VAL A 168 7.75 -0.32 4.76
N PHE A 169 6.45 -0.48 4.96
CA PHE A 169 5.84 -1.17 6.10
C PHE A 169 6.21 -0.61 7.49
N PRO A 170 6.36 0.71 7.68
CA PRO A 170 6.75 1.21 8.99
C PRO A 170 5.70 0.89 10.06
N ILE A 171 6.21 0.57 11.25
CA ILE A 171 5.44 0.35 12.49
C ILE A 171 5.69 1.51 13.45
N ALA A 172 4.84 1.66 14.48
CA ALA A 172 4.92 2.76 15.45
C ALA A 172 6.31 2.87 16.11
N GLU A 173 6.96 1.74 16.40
CA GLU A 173 8.28 1.68 17.03
C GLU A 173 9.39 2.29 16.14
N THR A 174 9.25 2.17 14.82
CA THR A 174 10.23 2.70 13.86
C THR A 174 10.14 4.22 13.66
N LEU A 175 9.10 4.90 14.17
CA LEU A 175 8.91 6.34 13.97
C LEU A 175 10.11 7.20 14.38
N LYS A 176 10.82 6.82 15.45
CA LYS A 176 12.04 7.54 15.87
C LYS A 176 13.14 7.46 14.82
N GLN A 177 13.33 6.29 14.21
CA GLN A 177 14.31 6.10 13.13
C GLN A 177 13.92 6.88 11.88
N ILE A 178 12.62 6.89 11.54
CA ILE A 178 12.08 7.67 10.42
C ILE A 178 12.29 9.17 10.61
N LYS A 179 12.06 9.69 11.84
CA LYS A 179 12.36 11.08 12.20
C LYS A 179 13.86 11.40 12.03
N SER A 180 14.75 10.49 12.43
CA SER A 180 16.20 10.66 12.25
C SER A 180 16.61 10.73 10.77
N ILE A 181 16.03 9.87 9.93
CA ILE A 181 16.27 9.89 8.47
C ILE A 181 15.87 11.25 7.87
N LEU A 182 14.72 11.80 8.29
CA LEU A 182 14.23 13.10 7.83
C LEU A 182 15.04 14.30 8.34
N GLN A 183 15.70 14.15 9.49
CA GLN A 183 16.56 15.18 10.09
C GLN A 183 17.99 15.15 9.55
N SER A 184 18.34 14.17 8.71
CA SER A 184 19.66 14.11 8.08
C SER A 184 19.93 15.31 7.17
N GLU A 185 21.22 15.63 6.96
CA GLU A 185 21.65 16.81 6.20
C GLU A 185 21.18 16.81 4.74
N VAL A 186 20.89 15.63 4.18
CA VAL A 186 20.38 15.46 2.82
C VAL A 186 18.87 15.61 2.81
N LYS A 187 18.39 16.80 2.43
CA LYS A 187 16.97 17.03 2.17
C LYS A 187 16.56 16.31 0.88
N ARG A 188 15.77 15.25 1.03
CA ARG A 188 15.21 14.46 -0.07
C ARG A 188 13.72 14.20 0.15
N PRO A 189 12.92 14.06 -0.92
CA PRO A 189 11.57 13.52 -0.80
C PRO A 189 11.60 12.18 -0.08
N THR A 190 10.67 12.00 0.86
CA THR A 190 10.55 10.79 1.66
C THR A 190 9.13 10.26 1.60
N LEU A 191 9.02 9.00 1.21
CA LEU A 191 7.78 8.25 1.08
C LEU A 191 7.60 7.35 2.31
N ILE A 192 6.41 7.35 2.90
CA ILE A 192 5.94 6.25 3.75
C ILE A 192 5.04 5.37 2.90
N VAL A 193 5.33 4.06 2.85
CA VAL A 193 4.65 3.12 1.97
C VAL A 193 4.00 2.01 2.79
N ASN A 194 2.68 1.87 2.65
CA ASN A 194 1.84 0.85 3.31
C ASN A 194 2.15 0.71 4.82
N PRO A 195 1.97 1.79 5.60
CA PRO A 195 2.21 1.74 7.05
C PRO A 195 1.32 0.70 7.73
N GLN A 196 1.83 0.06 8.78
CA GLN A 196 1.19 -1.06 9.47
C GLN A 196 0.49 -0.68 10.78
N TRP A 197 0.52 0.60 11.18
CA TRP A 197 -0.18 1.09 12.36
C TRP A 197 -1.67 1.33 12.10
N ARG A 198 -2.48 1.20 13.14
CA ARG A 198 -3.90 1.54 13.13
C ARG A 198 -4.12 2.85 13.87
N SER A 199 -4.53 3.88 13.13
CA SER A 199 -4.85 5.20 13.69
C SER A 199 -6.18 5.22 14.47
N SER A 200 -7.08 4.26 14.19
CA SER A 200 -8.38 4.14 14.85
C SER A 200 -8.86 2.68 14.89
N GLY A 201 -9.59 2.29 15.95
CA GLY A 201 -10.28 1.00 16.03
C GLY A 201 -9.81 0.03 17.13
N GLN A 202 -8.79 0.36 17.91
CA GLN A 202 -8.36 -0.44 19.07
C GLN A 202 -8.39 0.45 20.34
N ILE A 203 -8.76 -0.12 21.50
CA ILE A 203 -8.96 0.59 22.78
C ILE A 203 -7.71 1.40 23.19
N VAL A 204 -6.54 1.04 22.67
CA VAL A 204 -5.28 1.79 22.80
C VAL A 204 -4.70 1.98 21.39
N SER A 205 -4.32 3.21 21.05
CA SER A 205 -3.60 3.52 19.82
C SER A 205 -2.21 2.90 19.85
N ASP A 206 -1.70 2.43 18.70
CA ASP A 206 -0.31 1.95 18.57
C ASP A 206 0.73 3.00 18.98
N PHE A 207 0.34 4.28 19.04
CA PHE A 207 1.19 5.40 19.45
C PHE A 207 1.11 5.72 20.95
N GLY A 208 0.46 4.86 21.74
CA GLY A 208 0.28 5.05 23.18
C GLY A 208 -0.77 6.11 23.53
N PHE A 209 -0.55 6.83 24.64
CA PHE A 209 -1.50 7.81 25.18
C PHE A 209 -0.87 9.19 25.40
N GLY A 210 -1.71 10.22 25.48
CA GLY A 210 -1.30 11.56 25.88
C GLY A 210 -0.36 12.27 24.89
N PRO A 211 0.68 12.98 25.37
CA PRO A 211 1.55 13.80 24.52
C PRO A 211 2.31 13.02 23.44
N TRP A 212 2.69 11.77 23.71
CA TRP A 212 3.42 10.93 22.75
C TRP A 212 2.58 10.59 21.53
N LYS A 213 1.30 10.22 21.75
CA LYS A 213 0.33 9.99 20.69
C LYS A 213 0.17 11.23 19.81
N ARG A 214 -0.03 12.40 20.43
CA ARG A 214 -0.18 13.67 19.71
C ARG A 214 1.03 14.00 18.84
N GLN A 215 2.25 13.82 19.36
CA GLN A 215 3.48 14.06 18.59
C GLN A 215 3.69 13.06 17.44
N ALA A 216 3.20 11.83 17.58
CA ALA A 216 3.22 10.85 16.50
C ALA A 216 2.19 11.22 15.42
N GLU A 217 0.96 11.56 15.80
CA GLU A 217 -0.09 11.99 14.88
C GLU A 217 0.28 13.29 14.15
N GLU A 218 0.78 14.32 14.85
CA GLU A 218 1.27 15.56 14.23
C GLU A 218 2.40 15.29 13.22
N PHE A 219 3.28 14.34 13.52
CA PHE A 219 4.34 13.93 12.61
C PHE A 219 3.79 13.21 11.38
N LEU A 220 2.87 12.26 11.55
CA LEU A 220 2.27 11.51 10.45
C LEU A 220 1.37 12.38 9.56
N ASN A 221 0.65 13.33 10.16
CA ASN A 221 -0.16 14.32 9.45
C ASN A 221 0.70 15.28 8.60
N SER A 222 2.02 15.30 8.79
CA SER A 222 2.92 16.05 7.91
C SER A 222 3.19 15.35 6.56
N PHE A 223 2.76 14.10 6.39
CA PHE A 223 2.85 13.37 5.13
C PHE A 223 1.58 13.57 4.30
N GLU A 224 1.75 14.06 3.08
CA GLU A 224 0.65 14.26 2.13
C GLU A 224 0.19 12.92 1.55
N PRO A 225 -1.10 12.54 1.66
CA PRO A 225 -1.66 11.38 0.97
C PRO A 225 -1.54 11.54 -0.55
N THR A 226 -0.48 10.98 -1.12
CA THR A 226 -0.10 11.21 -2.52
C THR A 226 -0.72 10.16 -3.43
N TYR A 227 -0.71 8.90 -2.99
CA TYR A 227 -1.40 7.82 -3.66
C TYR A 227 -1.97 6.86 -2.62
N VAL A 228 -3.30 6.72 -2.57
CA VAL A 228 -3.97 5.83 -1.63
C VAL A 228 -5.01 5.01 -2.38
N LEU A 229 -4.83 3.69 -2.44
CA LEU A 229 -5.80 2.74 -2.97
C LEU A 229 -6.22 1.78 -1.85
N LEU A 230 -7.45 1.94 -1.39
CA LEU A 230 -8.05 1.10 -0.34
C LEU A 230 -9.24 0.34 -0.88
N GLU A 231 -9.56 -0.77 -0.23
CA GLU A 231 -10.77 -1.56 -0.49
C GLU A 231 -11.57 -1.67 0.79
N GLN A 232 -12.87 -1.40 0.71
CA GLN A 232 -13.78 -1.44 1.85
C GLN A 232 -15.08 -2.15 1.49
N ARG A 233 -15.55 -3.01 2.39
CA ARG A 233 -16.86 -3.64 2.29
C ARG A 233 -17.89 -2.77 2.99
N ILE A 234 -19.00 -2.51 2.31
CA ILE A 234 -20.10 -1.69 2.77
C ILE A 234 -21.35 -2.57 2.84
N GLY A 235 -22.02 -2.56 4.00
CA GLY A 235 -23.24 -3.32 4.24
C GLY A 235 -23.05 -4.84 4.11
N GLU A 236 -24.11 -5.55 3.70
CA GLU A 236 -24.11 -7.00 3.44
C GLU A 236 -23.40 -7.36 2.13
N ALA A 237 -22.14 -6.93 1.96
CA ALA A 237 -21.34 -7.19 0.76
C ALA A 237 -21.20 -8.68 0.43
N SER A 238 -21.36 -9.58 1.42
CA SER A 238 -21.30 -11.03 1.26
C SER A 238 -22.65 -11.65 0.86
N ASN A 239 -23.78 -10.98 1.15
CA ASN A 239 -25.15 -11.47 1.00
C ASN A 239 -25.94 -10.72 -0.09
N VAL A 240 -25.28 -10.39 -1.20
CA VAL A 240 -25.90 -9.68 -2.32
C VAL A 240 -26.88 -10.56 -3.09
N VAL A 241 -28.09 -10.69 -2.56
CA VAL A 241 -29.31 -11.05 -3.30
C VAL A 241 -29.80 -9.78 -4.01
N ALA A 242 -30.51 -9.94 -5.13
CA ALA A 242 -31.16 -8.81 -5.81
C ALA A 242 -31.98 -7.99 -4.79
N GLY A 243 -31.52 -6.76 -4.50
CA GLY A 243 -32.10 -5.87 -3.48
C GLY A 243 -31.22 -5.49 -2.29
N SER A 244 -30.03 -6.08 -2.12
CA SER A 244 -29.13 -5.66 -1.02
C SER A 244 -28.48 -4.29 -1.31
N SER A 245 -28.42 -3.42 -0.31
CA SER A 245 -27.72 -2.13 -0.36
C SER A 245 -26.19 -2.22 -0.23
N GLY A 246 -25.62 -3.44 -0.19
CA GLY A 246 -24.20 -3.68 0.03
C GLY A 246 -23.33 -3.70 -1.23
N GLY A 247 -22.02 -3.62 -1.02
CA GLY A 247 -21.02 -3.71 -2.08
C GLY A 247 -19.58 -3.61 -1.59
N VAL A 248 -18.64 -3.90 -2.49
CA VAL A 248 -17.21 -3.63 -2.28
C VAL A 248 -16.88 -2.34 -3.01
N VAL A 249 -16.23 -1.40 -2.32
CA VAL A 249 -15.78 -0.14 -2.91
C VAL A 249 -14.27 -0.04 -2.88
N ARG A 250 -13.70 0.57 -3.92
CA ARG A 250 -12.30 1.01 -3.95
C ARG A 250 -12.23 2.53 -3.81
N LEU A 251 -11.37 2.97 -2.89
CA LEU A 251 -11.10 4.38 -2.63
C LEU A 251 -9.75 4.71 -3.24
N LEU A 252 -9.73 5.62 -4.21
CA LEU A 252 -8.51 6.03 -4.89
C LEU A 252 -8.24 7.52 -4.66
N LYS A 253 -7.16 7.84 -3.95
CA LYS A 253 -6.52 9.15 -3.95
C LYS A 253 -5.33 9.11 -4.89
N CYS A 254 -5.26 10.03 -5.84
CA CYS A 254 -4.12 10.16 -6.74
C CYS A 254 -3.82 11.66 -6.92
N PHE A 255 -2.78 12.15 -6.24
CA PHE A 255 -2.43 13.57 -6.25
C PHE A 255 -2.24 14.13 -7.68
N PRO A 256 -2.78 15.32 -8.00
CA PRO A 256 -3.46 16.29 -7.12
C PRO A 256 -4.96 16.07 -6.95
N GLU A 257 -5.53 15.06 -7.59
CA GLU A 257 -6.98 14.84 -7.68
C GLU A 257 -7.64 14.52 -6.33
N ASP A 258 -8.95 14.77 -6.26
CA ASP A 258 -9.82 14.37 -5.17
C ASP A 258 -9.89 12.83 -4.99
N TRP A 259 -10.46 12.39 -3.87
CA TRP A 259 -10.76 10.98 -3.65
C TRP A 259 -11.84 10.51 -4.61
N HIS A 260 -11.56 9.42 -5.32
CA HIS A 260 -12.49 8.73 -6.20
C HIS A 260 -13.03 7.49 -5.51
N VAL A 261 -14.34 7.28 -5.60
CA VAL A 261 -15.01 6.10 -5.03
C VAL A 261 -15.53 5.24 -6.17
N TYR A 262 -14.96 4.05 -6.29
CA TYR A 262 -15.33 3.06 -7.29
C TYR A 262 -16.16 1.95 -6.67
N LEU A 263 -17.34 1.66 -7.22
CA LEU A 263 -18.13 0.49 -6.87
C LEU A 263 -17.64 -0.70 -7.71
N MET A 264 -17.20 -1.76 -7.04
CA MET A 264 -16.72 -2.97 -7.70
C MET A 264 -17.90 -3.90 -8.00
N ALA A 265 -17.90 -4.45 -9.21
CA ALA A 265 -18.74 -5.56 -9.61
C ALA A 265 -18.00 -6.90 -9.45
N GLY A 266 -18.76 -8.00 -9.41
CA GLY A 266 -18.18 -9.33 -9.21
C GLY A 266 -17.46 -9.91 -10.43
N ASP A 267 -17.60 -9.28 -11.60
CA ASP A 267 -16.88 -9.59 -12.84
C ASP A 267 -15.52 -8.85 -12.94
N GLY A 268 -15.17 -8.07 -11.91
CA GLY A 268 -13.96 -7.25 -11.86
C GLY A 268 -14.14 -5.84 -12.43
N THR A 269 -15.26 -5.55 -13.10
CA THR A 269 -15.55 -4.18 -13.58
C THR A 269 -15.81 -3.25 -12.41
N SER A 270 -15.63 -1.94 -12.64
CA SER A 270 -15.86 -0.93 -11.61
C SER A 270 -16.46 0.34 -12.17
N ASP A 271 -17.41 0.93 -11.45
CA ASP A 271 -18.06 2.18 -11.81
C ASP A 271 -17.68 3.29 -10.82
N LEU A 272 -17.34 4.48 -11.32
CA LEU A 272 -17.10 5.65 -10.48
C LEU A 272 -18.43 6.18 -9.93
N ILE A 273 -18.64 6.06 -8.61
CA ILE A 273 -19.89 6.45 -7.95
C ILE A 273 -19.80 7.78 -7.18
N GLY A 274 -18.59 8.32 -6.99
CA GLY A 274 -18.44 9.60 -6.30
C GLY A 274 -17.02 10.16 -6.32
N ARG A 275 -16.93 11.47 -6.06
CA ARG A 275 -15.68 12.19 -5.80
C ARG A 275 -15.81 13.01 -4.51
N GLN A 276 -14.75 13.03 -3.71
CA GLN A 276 -14.73 13.78 -2.45
C GLN A 276 -13.37 14.42 -2.21
N ALA A 277 -13.36 15.66 -1.71
CA ALA A 277 -12.11 16.36 -1.40
C ALA A 277 -11.32 15.68 -0.26
N GLN A 278 -12.01 14.99 0.65
CA GLN A 278 -11.43 14.26 1.77
C GLN A 278 -11.73 12.77 1.68
N GLN A 279 -11.03 11.97 2.46
CA GLN A 279 -11.30 10.53 2.52
C GLN A 279 -12.73 10.30 3.03
N PRO A 280 -13.60 9.64 2.26
CA PRO A 280 -14.98 9.41 2.67
C PRO A 280 -15.05 8.53 3.91
N THR A 281 -15.96 8.87 4.81
CA THR A 281 -16.30 8.07 6.00
C THR A 281 -17.15 6.87 5.61
N TYR A 282 -17.25 5.88 6.50
CA TYR A 282 -18.11 4.70 6.29
C TYR A 282 -19.56 5.09 5.97
N GLN A 283 -20.12 6.07 6.71
CA GLN A 283 -21.51 6.52 6.51
C GLN A 283 -21.73 7.19 5.15
N GLU A 284 -20.74 7.95 4.66
CA GLU A 284 -20.80 8.55 3.33
C GLU A 284 -20.71 7.49 2.23
N LEU A 285 -19.86 6.48 2.43
CA LEU A 285 -19.76 5.35 1.49
C LEU A 285 -21.05 4.54 1.43
N GLU A 286 -21.69 4.29 2.56
CA GLU A 286 -22.99 3.62 2.60
C GLU A 286 -24.05 4.36 1.79
N ARG A 287 -24.14 5.69 1.93
CA ARG A 287 -25.06 6.52 1.14
C ARG A 287 -24.73 6.48 -0.35
N LEU A 288 -23.46 6.64 -0.73
CA LEU A 288 -23.03 6.60 -2.13
C LEU A 288 -23.34 5.25 -2.78
N VAL A 289 -23.11 4.15 -2.07
CA VAL A 289 -23.43 2.80 -2.57
C VAL A 289 -24.93 2.62 -2.72
N GLU A 290 -25.72 3.03 -1.73
CA GLU A 290 -27.19 2.93 -1.78
C GLU A 290 -27.77 3.73 -2.96
N GLU A 291 -27.26 4.95 -3.21
CA GLU A 291 -27.66 5.78 -4.35
C GLU A 291 -27.24 5.17 -5.68
N ALA A 292 -25.99 4.69 -5.78
CA ALA A 292 -25.49 4.03 -6.98
C ALA A 292 -26.31 2.78 -7.32
N ARG A 293 -26.72 1.99 -6.33
CA ARG A 293 -27.52 0.76 -6.52
C ARG A 293 -28.92 1.01 -7.10
N LYS A 294 -29.44 2.24 -7.00
CA LYS A 294 -30.71 2.63 -7.62
C LYS A 294 -30.59 2.75 -9.15
N THR A 295 -29.39 2.98 -9.67
CA THR A 295 -29.13 3.25 -11.09
C THR A 295 -28.26 2.21 -11.77
N ILE A 296 -27.34 1.59 -11.02
CA ILE A 296 -26.40 0.58 -11.50
C ILE A 296 -26.91 -0.79 -11.06
N PRO A 297 -27.53 -1.57 -11.98
CA PRO A 297 -27.96 -2.92 -11.66
C PRO A 297 -26.75 -3.78 -11.29
N TRP A 298 -26.89 -4.59 -10.23
CA TRP A 298 -25.81 -5.47 -9.79
C TRP A 298 -25.45 -6.46 -10.90
N LYS A 299 -24.23 -6.33 -11.40
CA LYS A 299 -23.55 -7.39 -12.15
C LYS A 299 -22.92 -8.31 -11.12
N GLY A 300 -23.73 -9.22 -10.57
CA GLY A 300 -23.21 -10.23 -9.69
C GLY A 300 -22.18 -11.07 -10.42
N SER A 301 -21.07 -11.37 -9.74
CA SER A 301 -20.35 -12.59 -10.11
C SER A 301 -21.39 -13.70 -10.05
N PRO A 302 -21.48 -14.60 -11.05
CA PRO A 302 -22.39 -15.73 -10.98
C PRO A 302 -22.16 -16.39 -9.63
N ARG A 303 -23.11 -16.27 -8.70
CA ARG A 303 -23.02 -16.94 -7.40
C ARG A 303 -22.96 -18.41 -7.75
N MET A 304 -21.77 -18.97 -7.69
CA MET A 304 -21.53 -20.40 -7.75
C MET A 304 -21.96 -20.97 -6.40
N LEU A 305 -23.27 -20.95 -6.18
CA LEU A 305 -23.94 -21.77 -5.17
C LEU A 305 -23.69 -23.23 -5.57
N GLY A 306 -22.57 -23.78 -5.12
CA GLY A 306 -22.28 -25.22 -5.15
C GLY A 306 -21.65 -25.81 -6.41
N GLY A 307 -20.88 -25.07 -7.21
CA GLY A 307 -20.28 -25.60 -8.43
C GLY A 307 -18.84 -25.17 -8.63
N SER A 308 -17.97 -26.13 -8.91
CA SER A 308 -16.61 -26.05 -9.48
C SER A 308 -16.26 -24.72 -10.14
N GLU A 309 -15.05 -24.21 -9.94
CA GLU A 309 -14.34 -23.22 -10.79
C GLU A 309 -14.95 -23.10 -12.20
N PRO A 310 -15.12 -21.88 -12.76
CA PRO A 310 -15.55 -21.73 -14.16
C PRO A 310 -14.76 -22.74 -14.99
N PRO A 311 -15.44 -23.62 -15.77
CA PRO A 311 -14.77 -24.73 -16.41
C PRO A 311 -13.52 -24.16 -17.08
N PRO A 312 -12.33 -24.66 -16.71
CA PRO A 312 -11.09 -24.10 -17.23
C PRO A 312 -11.25 -23.97 -18.75
N PRO A 313 -10.74 -22.89 -19.37
CA PRO A 313 -10.88 -22.67 -20.80
C PRO A 313 -10.66 -24.01 -21.49
N PRO A 314 -11.59 -24.44 -22.37
CA PRO A 314 -11.66 -25.81 -22.83
C PRO A 314 -10.24 -26.22 -23.20
N LEU A 315 -9.75 -27.26 -22.53
CA LEU A 315 -8.42 -27.78 -22.78
C LEU A 315 -8.29 -27.87 -24.32
N PRO A 316 -7.17 -27.39 -24.90
CA PRO A 316 -7.00 -27.44 -26.35
C PRO A 316 -7.44 -28.83 -26.80
N LYS A 317 -8.18 -28.91 -27.92
CA LYS A 317 -8.98 -30.05 -28.41
C LYS A 317 -8.30 -31.45 -28.40
N SER A 318 -7.07 -31.60 -27.92
CA SER A 318 -6.28 -32.81 -27.80
C SER A 318 -6.73 -33.83 -26.74
N LEU A 319 -7.62 -33.51 -25.78
CA LEU A 319 -8.10 -34.53 -24.81
C LEU A 319 -9.22 -35.45 -25.32
N ALA A 320 -9.67 -35.29 -26.56
CA ALA A 320 -10.51 -36.30 -27.20
C ALA A 320 -9.74 -37.61 -27.49
N LYS A 321 -8.41 -37.58 -27.35
CA LYS A 321 -7.53 -38.74 -27.47
C LYS A 321 -6.82 -39.00 -26.14
N PRO A 322 -6.54 -40.27 -25.80
CA PRO A 322 -5.69 -40.60 -24.65
C PRO A 322 -4.33 -39.92 -24.83
N LEU A 323 -3.85 -39.27 -23.77
CA LEU A 323 -2.53 -38.65 -23.75
C LEU A 323 -1.47 -39.73 -23.67
N THR A 324 -0.34 -39.52 -24.32
CA THR A 324 0.81 -40.40 -24.17
C THR A 324 1.48 -40.20 -22.79
N GLU A 325 2.17 -41.22 -22.30
CA GLU A 325 2.93 -41.11 -21.05
C GLU A 325 3.98 -39.99 -21.06
N TYR A 326 4.51 -39.65 -22.24
CA TYR A 326 5.47 -38.58 -22.41
C TYR A 326 4.80 -37.22 -22.21
N GLU A 327 3.62 -36.99 -22.76
CA GLU A 327 2.85 -35.75 -22.58
C GLU A 327 2.49 -35.53 -21.11
N ILE A 328 2.01 -36.56 -20.41
CA ILE A 328 1.68 -36.49 -18.98
C ILE A 328 2.90 -36.09 -18.13
N LYS A 329 4.10 -36.56 -18.51
CA LYS A 329 5.35 -36.20 -17.81
C LYS A 329 5.79 -34.76 -18.04
N GLN A 330 5.45 -34.17 -19.18
CA GLN A 330 5.79 -32.78 -19.53
C GLN A 330 4.79 -31.76 -18.95
N MET A 331 3.62 -32.22 -18.49
CA MET A 331 2.60 -31.34 -17.93
C MET A 331 3.04 -30.73 -16.59
N ASP A 332 2.77 -29.45 -16.44
CA ASP A 332 2.97 -28.77 -15.17
C ASP A 332 1.89 -29.15 -14.14
N LYS A 333 2.09 -28.75 -12.88
CA LYS A 333 1.16 -29.08 -11.79
C LYS A 333 -0.25 -28.50 -12.01
N ALA A 334 -0.37 -27.36 -12.69
CA ALA A 334 -1.66 -26.72 -12.96
C ALA A 334 -2.39 -27.44 -14.11
N GLU A 335 -1.69 -27.85 -15.15
CA GLU A 335 -2.19 -28.67 -16.25
C GLU A 335 -2.69 -30.04 -15.76
N LEU A 336 -1.93 -30.71 -14.90
CA LEU A 336 -2.35 -32.00 -14.31
C LEU A 336 -3.62 -31.86 -13.47
N ARG A 337 -3.74 -30.80 -12.68
CA ARG A 337 -4.96 -30.53 -11.89
C ARG A 337 -6.16 -30.25 -12.79
N ARG A 338 -5.97 -29.47 -13.86
CA ARG A 338 -7.02 -29.18 -14.85
C ARG A 338 -7.51 -30.46 -15.54
N ALA A 339 -6.58 -31.34 -15.96
CA ALA A 339 -6.94 -32.62 -16.58
C ALA A 339 -7.69 -33.56 -15.62
N LEU A 340 -7.27 -33.65 -14.35
CA LEU A 340 -7.95 -34.46 -13.34
C LEU A 340 -9.34 -33.91 -12.97
N MET A 341 -9.49 -32.58 -12.89
CA MET A 341 -10.79 -31.93 -12.71
C MET A 341 -11.77 -32.26 -13.83
N ALA A 342 -11.31 -32.23 -15.09
CA ALA A 342 -12.13 -32.59 -16.25
C ALA A 342 -12.65 -34.05 -16.18
N LEU A 343 -11.85 -34.95 -15.59
CA LEU A 343 -12.21 -36.34 -15.33
C LEU A 343 -12.97 -36.56 -14.01
N LYS A 344 -13.30 -35.50 -13.26
CA LYS A 344 -13.93 -35.54 -11.93
C LYS A 344 -13.13 -36.36 -10.90
N LEU A 345 -11.79 -36.29 -10.98
CA LEU A 345 -10.87 -36.97 -10.07
C LEU A 345 -10.25 -36.01 -9.05
N PRO A 346 -9.77 -36.52 -7.89
CA PRO A 346 -9.12 -35.69 -6.88
C PRO A 346 -7.87 -34.97 -7.41
N THR A 347 -7.71 -33.68 -7.09
CA THR A 347 -6.62 -32.80 -7.56
C THR A 347 -5.55 -32.49 -6.50
N SER A 348 -5.68 -33.07 -5.31
CA SER A 348 -4.70 -32.96 -4.23
C SER A 348 -3.59 -34.01 -4.37
N GLY A 349 -2.35 -33.61 -4.06
CA GLY A 349 -1.18 -34.49 -4.11
C GLY A 349 0.11 -33.80 -4.54
N ARG A 350 1.21 -34.57 -4.44
CA ARG A 350 2.49 -34.26 -5.10
C ARG A 350 2.36 -34.52 -6.60
N LEU A 351 3.28 -33.96 -7.39
CA LEU A 351 3.20 -33.98 -8.86
C LEU A 351 3.17 -35.41 -9.40
N GLU A 352 3.95 -36.32 -8.82
CA GLU A 352 4.04 -37.73 -9.19
C GLU A 352 2.69 -38.45 -9.00
N ILE A 353 2.00 -38.16 -7.90
CA ILE A 353 0.68 -38.74 -7.56
C ILE A 353 -0.38 -38.27 -8.56
N LEU A 354 -0.30 -37.01 -9.00
CA LEU A 354 -1.25 -36.47 -9.98
C LEU A 354 -1.02 -37.08 -11.37
N GLN A 355 0.24 -37.31 -11.75
CA GLN A 355 0.60 -37.99 -13.00
C GLN A 355 0.12 -39.45 -13.02
N GLU A 356 0.38 -40.19 -11.95
CA GLU A 356 -0.04 -41.59 -11.80
C GLU A 356 -1.56 -41.73 -11.87
N ARG A 357 -2.30 -40.88 -11.13
CA ARG A 357 -3.76 -40.86 -11.14
C ARG A 357 -4.34 -40.55 -12.52
N LEU A 358 -3.70 -39.68 -13.29
CA LEU A 358 -4.13 -39.35 -14.66
C LEU A 358 -3.89 -40.53 -15.61
N LYS A 359 -2.77 -41.25 -15.46
CA LYS A 359 -2.48 -42.48 -16.23
C LYS A 359 -3.50 -43.58 -15.95
N GLU A 360 -3.77 -43.87 -14.69
CA GLU A 360 -4.75 -44.90 -14.29
C GLU A 360 -6.15 -44.61 -14.85
N ALA A 361 -6.55 -43.33 -14.85
CA ALA A 361 -7.84 -42.92 -15.37
C ALA A 361 -7.99 -43.14 -16.87
N GLN A 362 -6.91 -42.96 -17.64
CA GLN A 362 -6.91 -43.20 -19.09
C GLN A 362 -6.98 -44.69 -19.42
N VAL A 363 -6.22 -45.54 -18.70
CA VAL A 363 -6.29 -47.00 -18.86
C VAL A 363 -7.70 -47.51 -18.58
N LYS A 364 -8.36 -46.98 -17.55
CA LYS A 364 -9.74 -47.36 -17.19
C LYS A 364 -10.80 -46.88 -18.19
N ALA A 365 -10.50 -45.86 -19.00
CA ALA A 365 -11.41 -45.37 -20.03
C ALA A 365 -11.32 -46.18 -21.34
N GLU A 366 -10.23 -46.92 -21.54
CA GLU A 366 -10.00 -47.80 -22.70
C GLU A 366 -10.50 -49.24 -22.47
N SER A 367 -10.68 -49.65 -21.21
CA SER A 367 -11.29 -50.92 -20.78
C SER A 367 -12.80 -50.82 -20.65
#